data_AF-A0A6A4AN60-F1
#
_entry.id   AF-A0A6A4AN60-F1
#
_cell.length_a   1.000
_cell.length_b   1.000
_cell.length_c   1.000
_cell.angle_alpha   90.00
_cell.angle_beta   90.00
_cell.angle_gamma   90.00
#
_symmetry.space_group_name_H-M   'P 1'
#
loop_
_entity.id
_entity.type
_entity.pdbx_description
1 polymer ?
#
loop_
_entity_poly.entity_id
_entity_poly.type
_entity_poly.pdbx_seq_one_letter_code
_entity_poly.pdbx_strand_id
1 'polypeptide(L)'
;MAKDLKSEEFQSKTPVGKVPILETEEGSIFESGAIAKYVARLRADTGLYGKTFFESGQVDSWIDFSAYELEIPLQAWLYPILGWSKFNAEALTKAKADVKKALQTLENHLHLRTYIVGEQITLADIFIATALVYPFKFVLDKEFRKPYSAVNRWFATLVNQPEFQAVVGDVP
;
A
#
# COMPACT_ATOMS: atom_id res chain seq x y z
N MET A 1 -14.30 14.19 12.00
CA MET A 1 -13.30 13.75 11.00
C MET A 1 -12.74 14.90 10.19
N ALA A 2 -13.43 15.53 9.22
CA ALA A 2 -12.80 16.60 8.44
C ALA A 2 -12.62 17.95 9.17
N LYS A 3 -13.44 18.24 10.20
CA LYS A 3 -13.34 19.49 10.99
C LYS A 3 -12.10 19.52 11.93
N ASP A 4 -11.66 18.36 12.39
CA ASP A 4 -10.57 18.24 13.38
C ASP A 4 -9.19 18.41 12.72
N LEU A 5 -9.06 18.06 11.43
CA LEU A 5 -7.84 18.19 10.64
C LEU A 5 -7.37 19.65 10.42
N LYS A 6 -8.27 20.63 10.61
CA LYS A 6 -7.96 22.05 10.44
C LYS A 6 -7.65 22.77 11.76
N SER A 7 -7.74 22.07 12.90
CA SER A 7 -7.39 22.65 14.19
C SER A 7 -5.89 22.94 14.26
N GLU A 8 -5.51 24.02 14.95
CA GLU A 8 -4.10 24.33 15.20
C GLU A 8 -3.40 23.21 15.97
N GLU A 9 -4.13 22.56 16.89
CA GLU A 9 -3.68 21.38 17.60
C GLU A 9 -3.31 20.24 16.64
N PHE A 10 -4.15 19.92 15.65
CA PHE A 10 -3.82 18.89 14.66
C PHE A 10 -2.67 19.30 13.74
N GLN A 11 -2.63 20.56 13.28
CA GLN A 11 -1.55 21.05 12.42
C GLN A 11 -0.19 21.03 13.13
N SER A 12 -0.16 21.24 14.45
CA SER A 12 1.08 21.15 15.23
C SER A 12 1.67 19.74 15.31
N LYS A 13 0.87 18.68 15.06
CA LYS A 13 1.30 17.28 15.15
C LYS A 13 2.02 16.77 13.89
N THR A 14 1.95 17.49 12.78
CA THR A 14 2.58 17.08 11.52
C THR A 14 3.06 18.29 10.71
N PRO A 15 4.32 18.32 10.25
CA PRO A 15 4.82 19.44 9.45
C PRO A 15 4.13 19.55 8.08
N VAL A 16 3.43 18.50 7.61
CA VAL A 16 2.78 18.47 6.30
C VAL A 16 1.27 18.67 6.36
N GLY A 17 0.67 18.73 7.55
CA GLY A 17 -0.78 18.94 7.74
C GLY A 17 -1.66 17.79 7.21
N LYS A 18 -1.13 16.57 7.10
CA LYS A 18 -1.81 15.39 6.52
C LYS A 18 -1.89 14.23 7.50
N VAL A 19 -2.94 13.41 7.35
CA VAL A 19 -3.06 12.07 7.96
C VAL A 19 -2.44 11.00 7.05
N PRO A 20 -2.04 9.83 7.59
CA PRO A 20 -2.08 9.44 9.01
C PRO A 20 -0.96 10.06 9.86
N ILE A 21 -1.20 10.10 11.17
CA ILE A 21 -0.23 10.48 12.22
C ILE A 21 -0.30 9.42 13.31
N LEU A 22 0.85 9.01 13.83
CA LEU A 22 0.98 8.21 15.05
C LEU A 22 1.58 9.08 16.15
N GLU A 23 0.88 9.23 17.26
CA GLU A 23 1.37 9.90 18.45
C GLU A 23 2.03 8.88 19.39
N THR A 24 3.23 9.19 19.86
CA THR A 24 3.99 8.41 20.85
C THR A 24 4.36 9.31 22.04
N GLU A 25 4.92 8.72 23.10
CA GLU A 25 5.42 9.49 24.25
C GLU A 25 6.57 10.44 23.87
N GLU A 26 7.31 10.14 22.79
CA GLU A 26 8.45 10.94 22.32
C GLU A 26 8.04 12.02 21.30
N GLY A 27 6.84 11.92 20.73
CA GLY A 27 6.35 12.85 19.71
C GLY A 27 5.52 12.19 18.63
N SER A 28 5.31 12.89 17.52
CA SER A 28 4.49 12.41 16.40
C SER A 28 5.33 11.87 15.25
N ILE A 29 4.86 10.79 14.63
CA ILE A 29 5.38 10.21 13.39
C ILE A 29 4.32 10.39 12.31
N PHE A 30 4.70 10.92 11.15
CA PHE A 30 3.83 11.13 9.99
C PHE A 30 4.33 10.30 8.79
N GLU A 31 3.51 10.20 7.73
CA GLU A 31 3.63 9.26 6.60
C GLU A 31 3.30 7.81 6.97
N SER A 32 2.36 7.21 6.23
CA SER A 32 1.89 5.84 6.46
C SER A 32 3.03 4.83 6.44
N GLY A 33 3.97 4.95 5.49
CA GLY A 33 5.14 4.08 5.39
C GLY A 33 6.07 4.20 6.59
N ALA A 34 6.30 5.42 7.12
CA ALA A 34 7.15 5.60 8.29
C ALA A 34 6.49 5.06 9.56
N ILE A 35 5.19 5.33 9.75
CA ILE A 35 4.39 4.80 10.85
C ILE A 35 4.40 3.26 10.84
N ALA A 36 4.15 2.64 9.68
CA ALA A 36 4.11 1.20 9.58
C ALA A 36 5.48 0.55 9.85
N LYS A 37 6.57 1.18 9.39
CA LYS A 37 7.94 0.76 9.71
C LYS A 37 8.25 0.87 11.20
N TYR A 38 7.80 1.94 11.86
CA TYR A 38 7.94 2.10 13.31
C TYR A 38 7.23 0.97 14.06
N VAL A 39 5.97 0.71 13.75
CA VAL A 39 5.19 -0.37 14.40
C VAL A 39 5.82 -1.75 14.15
N ALA A 40 6.28 -2.03 12.94
CA ALA A 40 6.95 -3.30 12.64
C ALA A 40 8.24 -3.48 13.44
N ARG A 41 9.01 -2.40 13.67
CA ARG A 41 10.25 -2.43 14.47
C ARG A 41 10.00 -2.62 15.96
N LEU A 42 8.86 -2.15 16.50
CA LEU A 42 8.46 -2.46 17.88
C LEU A 42 8.29 -3.97 18.11
N ARG A 43 8.00 -4.73 17.04
CA ARG A 43 7.84 -6.18 17.06
C ARG A 43 8.86 -6.87 16.14
N ALA A 44 10.14 -6.51 16.31
CA ALA A 44 11.24 -7.11 15.57
C ALA A 44 11.28 -8.65 15.65
N ASP A 45 10.76 -9.23 16.73
CA ASP A 45 10.60 -10.67 16.93
C ASP A 45 9.74 -11.36 15.84
N THR A 46 8.83 -10.63 15.21
CA THR A 46 7.94 -11.16 14.17
C THR A 46 8.61 -11.29 12.81
N GLY A 47 9.71 -10.56 12.57
CA GLY A 47 10.37 -10.48 11.27
C GLY A 47 9.55 -9.77 10.19
N LEU A 48 8.51 -9.00 10.55
CA LEU A 48 7.71 -8.22 9.60
C LEU A 48 8.54 -7.19 8.82
N TYR A 49 9.64 -6.72 9.39
CA TYR A 49 10.54 -5.76 8.75
C TYR A 49 11.83 -6.42 8.18
N GLY A 50 11.75 -7.72 7.89
CA GLY A 50 12.89 -8.55 7.49
C GLY A 50 13.70 -9.05 8.69
N LYS A 51 14.42 -10.17 8.50
CA LYS A 51 15.25 -10.83 9.53
C LYS A 51 16.72 -10.43 9.44
N THR A 52 17.11 -9.76 8.36
CA THR A 52 18.47 -9.29 8.12
C THR A 52 18.46 -7.85 7.61
N PHE A 53 19.57 -7.14 7.75
CA PHE A 53 19.70 -5.79 7.18
C PHE A 53 19.41 -5.75 5.67
N PHE A 54 19.78 -6.82 4.96
CA PHE A 54 19.49 -6.95 3.54
C PHE A 54 17.99 -7.06 3.28
N GLU A 55 17.29 -7.94 4.00
CA GLU A 55 15.83 -8.09 3.86
C GLU A 55 15.09 -6.80 4.25
N SER A 56 15.53 -6.10 5.30
CA SER A 56 14.96 -4.80 5.66
C SER A 56 15.10 -3.76 4.54
N GLY A 57 16.26 -3.72 3.88
CA GLY A 57 16.47 -2.87 2.70
C GLY A 57 15.60 -3.26 1.50
N GLN A 58 15.35 -4.57 1.31
CA GLN A 58 14.39 -5.03 0.31
C GLN A 58 12.96 -4.62 0.65
N VAL A 59 12.57 -4.72 1.92
CA VAL A 59 11.25 -4.25 2.39
C VAL A 59 11.08 -2.76 2.12
N ASP A 60 12.08 -1.93 2.45
CA ASP A 60 12.06 -0.50 2.15
C ASP A 60 11.92 -0.23 0.65
N SER A 61 12.66 -0.96 -0.18
CA SER A 61 12.61 -0.81 -1.65
C SER A 61 11.20 -1.05 -2.19
N TRP A 62 10.49 -2.05 -1.66
CA TRP A 62 9.12 -2.35 -2.09
C TRP A 62 8.07 -1.39 -1.52
N ILE A 63 8.28 -0.85 -0.32
CA ILE A 63 7.43 0.22 0.22
C ILE A 63 7.55 1.48 -0.64
N ASP A 64 8.78 1.89 -1.00
CA ASP A 64 8.99 3.06 -1.84
C ASP A 64 8.48 2.82 -3.28
N PHE A 65 8.67 1.62 -3.83
CA PHE A 65 8.03 1.22 -5.08
C PHE A 65 6.50 1.36 -5.01
N SER A 66 5.85 0.91 -3.93
CA SER A 66 4.41 1.10 -3.73
C SER A 66 4.05 2.58 -3.77
N ALA A 67 4.73 3.40 -2.97
CA ALA A 67 4.41 4.81 -2.83
C ALA A 67 4.52 5.57 -4.15
N TYR A 68 5.57 5.32 -4.94
CA TYR A 68 5.86 6.13 -6.13
C TYR A 68 5.35 5.51 -7.44
N GLU A 69 5.52 4.21 -7.63
CA GLU A 69 5.25 3.55 -8.92
C GLU A 69 3.84 2.94 -8.98
N LEU A 70 3.21 2.67 -7.83
CA LEU A 70 1.89 2.03 -7.77
C LEU A 70 0.80 2.98 -7.26
N GLU A 71 0.97 3.58 -6.09
CA GLU A 71 -0.07 4.39 -5.45
C GLU A 71 -0.36 5.68 -6.19
N ILE A 72 0.65 6.44 -6.62
CA ILE A 72 0.44 7.67 -7.40
C ILE A 72 -0.45 7.42 -8.64
N PRO A 73 -0.16 6.47 -9.53
CA PRO A 73 -1.04 6.23 -10.68
C PRO A 73 -2.37 5.59 -10.28
N LEU A 74 -2.45 4.76 -9.24
CA LEU A 74 -3.74 4.26 -8.73
C LEU A 74 -4.63 5.39 -8.23
N GLN A 75 -4.09 6.36 -7.51
CA GLN A 75 -4.83 7.53 -7.03
C GLN A 75 -5.36 8.37 -8.20
N ALA A 76 -4.52 8.62 -9.22
CA ALA A 76 -4.92 9.34 -10.42
C ALA A 76 -6.06 8.65 -11.20
N TRP A 77 -6.14 7.32 -11.14
CA TRP A 77 -7.23 6.55 -11.73
C TRP A 77 -8.46 6.53 -10.82
N LEU A 78 -8.30 6.18 -9.55
CA LEU A 78 -9.40 5.87 -8.64
C LEU A 78 -10.08 7.13 -8.05
N TYR A 79 -9.32 8.17 -7.71
CA TYR A 79 -9.86 9.34 -7.00
C TYR A 79 -10.94 10.10 -7.80
N PRO A 80 -10.85 10.25 -9.14
CA PRO A 80 -11.95 10.82 -9.91
C PRO A 80 -13.24 10.01 -9.83
N ILE A 81 -13.13 8.68 -9.76
CA ILE A 81 -14.27 7.76 -9.66
C ILE A 81 -14.93 7.87 -8.28
N LEU A 82 -14.13 8.05 -7.23
CA LEU A 82 -14.61 8.28 -5.86
C LEU A 82 -15.07 9.72 -5.60
N GLY A 83 -14.92 10.63 -6.57
CA GLY A 83 -15.26 12.05 -6.43
C GLY A 83 -14.28 12.85 -5.57
N TRP A 84 -13.08 12.33 -5.30
CA TRP A 84 -12.04 12.99 -4.50
C TRP A 84 -11.13 13.90 -5.32
N SER A 85 -11.13 13.75 -6.65
CA SER A 85 -10.40 14.61 -7.57
C SER A 85 -11.16 14.83 -8.87
N LYS A 86 -10.72 15.80 -9.69
CA LYS A 86 -11.33 16.08 -10.99
C LYS A 86 -10.88 15.06 -12.02
N PHE A 87 -11.79 14.63 -12.88
CA PHE A 87 -11.46 13.78 -14.03
C PHE A 87 -10.55 14.51 -15.02
N ASN A 88 -9.51 13.81 -15.47
CA ASN A 88 -8.63 14.23 -16.56
C ASN A 88 -8.31 13.00 -17.43
N ALA A 89 -8.69 13.05 -18.70
CA ALA A 89 -8.59 11.90 -19.61
C ALA A 89 -7.13 11.50 -19.94
N GLU A 90 -6.24 12.48 -20.09
CA GLU A 90 -4.81 12.24 -20.35
C GLU A 90 -4.13 11.62 -19.13
N ALA A 91 -4.38 12.20 -17.95
CA ALA A 91 -3.88 11.67 -16.68
C ALA A 91 -4.40 10.25 -16.43
N LEU A 92 -5.68 9.97 -16.71
CA LEU A 92 -6.25 8.62 -16.58
C LEU A 92 -5.59 7.62 -17.55
N THR A 93 -5.33 8.04 -18.79
CA THR A 93 -4.69 7.18 -19.79
C THR A 93 -3.27 6.82 -19.36
N LYS A 94 -2.50 7.81 -18.90
CA LYS A 94 -1.17 7.59 -18.35
C LYS A 94 -1.21 6.71 -17.09
N ALA A 95 -2.12 7.00 -16.16
CA ALA A 95 -2.29 6.23 -14.92
C ALA A 95 -2.55 4.75 -15.20
N LYS A 96 -3.44 4.43 -16.14
CA LYS A 96 -3.70 3.03 -16.53
C LYS A 96 -2.46 2.34 -17.11
N ALA A 97 -1.65 3.03 -17.90
CA ALA A 97 -0.40 2.48 -18.44
C ALA A 97 0.64 2.25 -17.33
N ASP A 98 0.79 3.20 -16.42
CA ASP A 98 1.73 3.10 -15.29
C ASP A 98 1.32 1.98 -14.31
N VAL A 99 0.02 1.85 -13.99
CA VAL A 99 -0.49 0.74 -13.18
C VAL A 99 -0.21 -0.61 -13.84
N LYS A 100 -0.41 -0.74 -15.16
CA LYS A 100 -0.06 -2.00 -15.87
C LYS A 100 1.42 -2.34 -15.74
N LYS A 101 2.30 -1.34 -15.82
CA LYS A 101 3.74 -1.52 -15.67
C LYS A 101 4.08 -1.96 -14.23
N ALA A 102 3.52 -1.31 -13.22
CA ALA A 102 3.74 -1.66 -11.83
C ALA A 102 3.24 -3.08 -11.50
N LEU A 103 2.04 -3.45 -11.97
CA LEU A 103 1.52 -4.82 -11.82
C LEU A 103 2.35 -5.85 -12.57
N GLN A 104 2.92 -5.52 -13.75
CA GLN A 104 3.82 -6.42 -14.45
C GLN A 104 5.14 -6.64 -13.68
N THR A 105 5.67 -5.60 -13.04
CA THR A 105 6.84 -5.74 -12.16
C THR A 105 6.54 -6.70 -11.01
N LEU A 106 5.38 -6.53 -10.35
CA LEU A 106 4.94 -7.43 -9.29
C LEU A 106 4.71 -8.86 -9.80
N GLU A 107 4.05 -9.03 -10.94
CA GLU A 107 3.79 -10.35 -11.54
C GLU A 107 5.09 -11.12 -11.79
N ASN A 108 6.08 -10.45 -12.39
CA ASN A 108 7.38 -11.05 -12.67
C ASN A 108 8.12 -11.43 -11.37
N HIS A 109 8.05 -10.56 -10.35
CA HIS A 109 8.70 -10.81 -9.06
C HIS A 109 8.04 -11.97 -8.29
N LEU A 110 6.72 -12.01 -8.29
CA LEU A 110 5.90 -13.00 -7.57
C LEU A 110 5.73 -14.32 -8.32
N HIS A 111 6.18 -14.41 -9.57
CA HIS A 111 6.04 -15.62 -10.40
C HIS A 111 6.61 -16.86 -9.71
N LEU A 112 7.75 -16.72 -9.03
CA LEU A 112 8.42 -17.79 -8.30
C LEU A 112 8.46 -17.56 -6.79
N ARG A 113 7.68 -16.62 -6.26
CA ARG A 113 7.73 -16.22 -4.84
C ARG A 113 6.36 -16.20 -4.21
N THR A 114 6.23 -16.81 -3.04
CA THR A 114 4.97 -16.76 -2.29
C THR A 114 4.68 -15.36 -1.77
N TYR A 115 5.70 -14.69 -1.22
CA TYR A 115 5.68 -13.34 -0.65
C TYR A 115 6.72 -12.45 -1.33
N ILE A 116 6.67 -11.14 -1.08
CA ILE A 116 7.54 -10.17 -1.75
C ILE A 116 8.99 -10.26 -1.25
N VAL A 117 9.20 -10.44 0.06
CA VAL A 117 10.54 -10.56 0.67
C VAL A 117 10.59 -11.78 1.57
N GLY A 118 11.59 -12.64 1.34
CA GLY A 118 11.77 -13.88 2.11
C GLY A 118 10.61 -14.88 1.92
N GLU A 119 10.37 -15.67 2.96
CA GLU A 119 9.43 -16.82 2.94
C GLU A 119 8.24 -16.64 3.91
N GLN A 120 7.94 -15.40 4.32
CA GLN A 120 6.81 -15.06 5.18
C GLN A 120 6.23 -13.69 4.79
N ILE A 121 5.03 -13.36 5.29
CA ILE A 121 4.46 -12.02 5.13
C ILE A 121 5.40 -11.00 5.79
N THR A 122 5.74 -9.96 5.04
CA THR A 122 6.48 -8.79 5.52
C THR A 122 5.67 -7.52 5.35
N LEU A 123 6.20 -6.41 5.83
CA LEU A 123 5.59 -5.10 5.64
C LEU A 123 5.49 -4.72 4.15
N ALA A 124 6.39 -5.21 3.29
CA ALA A 124 6.28 -5.01 1.85
C ALA A 124 4.97 -5.61 1.30
N ASP A 125 4.64 -6.84 1.75
CA ASP A 125 3.41 -7.51 1.38
C ASP A 125 2.18 -6.72 1.85
N ILE A 126 2.20 -6.32 3.13
CA ILE A 126 1.07 -5.61 3.75
C ILE A 126 0.83 -4.26 3.06
N PHE A 127 1.90 -3.50 2.81
CA PHE A 127 1.81 -2.16 2.26
C PHE A 127 1.27 -2.18 0.81
N ILE A 128 1.80 -3.05 -0.04
CA ILE A 128 1.34 -3.16 -1.44
C ILE A 128 -0.07 -3.75 -1.51
N ALA A 129 -0.39 -4.75 -0.68
CA ALA A 129 -1.73 -5.36 -0.70
C ALA A 129 -2.80 -4.37 -0.26
N THR A 130 -2.56 -3.62 0.83
CA THR A 130 -3.51 -2.59 1.28
C THR A 130 -3.72 -1.50 0.24
N ALA A 131 -2.67 -1.08 -0.50
CA ALA A 131 -2.79 -0.16 -1.63
C ALA A 131 -3.69 -0.71 -2.76
N LEU A 132 -3.75 -2.04 -2.93
CA LEU A 132 -4.54 -2.71 -3.97
C LEU A 132 -5.99 -3.03 -3.59
N VAL A 133 -6.38 -2.92 -2.30
CA VAL A 133 -7.75 -3.27 -1.83
C VAL A 133 -8.84 -2.52 -2.59
N TYR A 134 -8.80 -1.19 -2.59
CA TYR A 134 -9.82 -0.40 -3.30
C TYR A 134 -9.71 -0.53 -4.83
N PRO A 135 -8.50 -0.55 -5.42
CA PRO A 135 -8.36 -0.86 -6.84
C PRO A 135 -9.01 -2.18 -7.27
N PHE A 136 -8.82 -3.26 -6.51
CA PHE A 136 -9.46 -4.55 -6.79
C PHE A 136 -10.99 -4.50 -6.69
N LYS A 137 -11.52 -3.66 -5.80
CA LYS A 137 -12.97 -3.46 -5.63
C LYS A 137 -13.60 -2.63 -6.76
N PHE A 138 -12.87 -1.65 -7.30
CA PHE A 138 -13.50 -0.60 -8.14
C PHE A 138 -13.01 -0.49 -9.58
N VAL A 139 -11.73 -0.77 -9.86
CA VAL A 139 -11.14 -0.44 -11.18
C VAL A 139 -10.33 -1.57 -11.82
N LEU A 140 -9.79 -2.49 -11.02
CA LEU A 140 -9.05 -3.66 -11.48
C LEU A 140 -10.02 -4.85 -11.58
N ASP A 141 -10.92 -4.78 -12.57
CA ASP A 141 -11.86 -5.88 -12.81
C ASP A 141 -11.15 -7.18 -13.23
N LYS A 142 -11.94 -8.26 -13.37
CA LYS A 142 -11.41 -9.59 -13.70
C LYS A 142 -10.67 -9.60 -15.05
N GLU A 143 -11.12 -8.84 -16.04
CA GLU A 143 -10.48 -8.81 -17.36
C GLU A 143 -9.15 -8.05 -17.30
N PHE A 144 -9.09 -6.93 -16.59
CA PHE A 144 -7.86 -6.19 -16.37
C PHE A 144 -6.82 -7.03 -15.63
N ARG A 145 -7.25 -7.80 -14.63
CA ARG A 145 -6.37 -8.61 -13.79
C ARG A 145 -5.95 -9.95 -14.41
N LYS A 146 -6.59 -10.38 -15.48
CA LYS A 146 -6.35 -11.68 -16.13
C LYS A 146 -4.87 -11.98 -16.44
N PRO A 147 -4.03 -11.02 -16.87
CA PRO A 147 -2.61 -11.28 -17.15
C PRO A 147 -1.75 -11.46 -15.89
N TYR A 148 -2.24 -11.06 -14.72
CA TYR A 148 -1.44 -10.95 -13.48
C TYR A 148 -1.80 -12.07 -12.49
N SER A 149 -1.57 -13.31 -12.90
CA SER A 149 -1.94 -14.50 -12.14
C SER A 149 -1.23 -14.63 -10.80
N ALA A 150 0.08 -14.33 -10.74
CA ALA A 150 0.87 -14.38 -9.52
C ALA A 150 0.46 -13.26 -8.56
N VAL A 151 0.17 -12.06 -9.08
CA VAL A 151 -0.38 -10.96 -8.27
C VAL A 151 -1.74 -11.34 -7.69
N ASN A 152 -2.65 -11.88 -8.51
CA ASN A 152 -3.97 -12.30 -8.04
C ASN A 152 -3.88 -13.36 -6.94
N ARG A 153 -3.02 -14.37 -7.13
CA ARG A 153 -2.75 -15.41 -6.11
C ARG A 153 -2.23 -14.78 -4.83
N TRP A 154 -1.15 -14.00 -4.92
CA TRP A 154 -0.50 -13.37 -3.78
C TRP A 154 -1.47 -12.46 -3.01
N PHE A 155 -2.24 -11.63 -3.73
CA PHE A 155 -3.24 -10.76 -3.12
C PHE A 155 -4.31 -11.57 -2.37
N ALA A 156 -4.84 -12.63 -3.00
CA ALA A 156 -5.79 -13.52 -2.36
C ALA A 156 -5.21 -14.21 -1.12
N THR A 157 -3.93 -14.60 -1.12
CA THR A 157 -3.26 -15.15 0.07
C THR A 157 -3.29 -14.16 1.23
N LEU A 158 -3.09 -12.87 0.97
CA LEU A 158 -3.01 -11.84 2.01
C LEU A 158 -4.38 -11.40 2.53
N VAL A 159 -5.32 -11.07 1.65
CA VAL A 159 -6.62 -10.54 2.08
C VAL A 159 -7.50 -11.57 2.79
N ASN A 160 -7.17 -12.86 2.66
CA ASN A 160 -7.81 -13.95 3.40
C ASN A 160 -7.13 -14.28 4.75
N GLN A 161 -6.08 -13.55 5.14
CA GLN A 161 -5.56 -13.68 6.51
C GLN A 161 -6.56 -13.06 7.51
N PRO A 162 -6.76 -13.65 8.70
CA PRO A 162 -7.70 -13.13 9.69
C PRO A 162 -7.46 -11.66 10.06
N GLU A 163 -6.20 -11.25 10.18
CA GLU A 163 -5.79 -9.88 10.50
C GLU A 163 -6.15 -8.89 9.39
N PHE A 164 -6.07 -9.33 8.13
CA PHE A 164 -6.52 -8.52 7.00
C PHE A 164 -8.04 -8.40 6.98
N GLN A 165 -8.75 -9.53 7.06
CA GLN A 165 -10.22 -9.54 7.05
C GLN A 165 -10.81 -8.69 8.17
N ALA A 166 -10.18 -8.70 9.35
CA ALA A 166 -10.58 -7.87 10.49
C ALA A 166 -10.54 -6.36 10.19
N VAL A 167 -9.71 -5.92 9.24
CA VAL A 167 -9.51 -4.49 8.91
C VAL A 167 -10.21 -4.11 7.61
N VAL A 168 -10.06 -4.90 6.54
CA VAL A 168 -10.52 -4.53 5.18
C VAL A 168 -11.85 -5.20 4.79
N GLY A 169 -12.34 -6.12 5.62
CA GLY A 169 -13.49 -6.96 5.33
C GLY A 169 -13.27 -7.88 4.13
N ASP A 170 -14.37 -8.34 3.52
CA ASP A 170 -14.27 -9.15 2.31
C ASP A 170 -13.80 -8.31 1.11
N VAL A 171 -12.87 -8.89 0.34
CA VAL A 171 -12.30 -8.31 -0.88
C VAL A 171 -12.44 -9.33 -2.02
N PRO A 172 -12.96 -8.92 -3.20
CA PRO A 172 -13.25 -9.82 -4.32
C PRO A 172 -12.03 -10.24 -5.16
#